data_AF-A0A0A0BXQ5-F1
#
_entry.id   AF-A0A0A0BXQ5-F1
#
_cell.length_a   1.000
_cell.length_b   1.000
_cell.length_c   1.000
_cell.angle_alpha   90.00
_cell.angle_beta   90.00
_cell.angle_gamma   90.00
#
_symmetry.space_group_name_H-M   'P 1'
#
loop_
_entity.id
_entity.type
_entity.pdbx_description
1 polymer ?
#
loop_
_entity_poly.entity_id
_entity_poly.type
_entity_poly.pdbx_seq_one_letter_code
_entity_poly.pdbx_strand_id
1 'polypeptide(L)'
;MTADPPAGPDDVAVARRPAVVLVTRDDASASVTGEQLVDRYGRDYDVVVHGGADAVADARATLDRLATDDVPVALLLVGVGGADPDGLEVLGELCTHAPGSMRACLIRWGDFSTAGPVFEAVTLGRVDRWMLRTGTRPDEELHRLVTEALEEWRAREGQGFDAVEVVGEVWSARSQGLRDSFARNRIPTRFRDAATAEGRRALADLHLTQPRLPVVVLRFTPDPVVLEDPTDVEIADAFGLVRPLPADARFDVVIVGAGPAGLGAAVYAASEGLRTLVVEQQAVGGQAGTSSMIRNYLGFPSGISGSRLAELAYRQAWTFGSGFHFMRAATGLRTEDEWRVLALSDGGEVRSRSVVVATGASYRRLGVPELEALTGRGVFYGAATTQAPAMRGRHVYVAGGANSAGQAAIHLARYADRVTLLVRRPTITETMSDYLVRQVAADPVIDVRTRTAVVGGTGTEFLETLRLRDVDTGEEESVEGVLFVLIGSEPRTEWLGGCVARDRWGSLVTGPDLLGADVDPPWLLDRAPLMLETSTPGVLAAGDVRRGSVKRVASAVGEGALAVHLLHQYLAG
;
A
#
# COMPACT_ATOMS: atom_id res chain seq x y z
N MET A 1 -4.85 30.67 58.08
CA MET A 1 -5.27 30.17 56.75
C MET A 1 -4.17 30.55 55.78
N THR A 2 -3.14 29.71 55.74
CA THR A 2 -2.00 29.80 54.83
C THR A 2 -2.41 29.18 53.50
N ALA A 3 -2.26 29.95 52.43
CA ALA A 3 -2.50 29.50 51.06
C ALA A 3 -1.36 28.56 50.63
N ASP A 4 -1.71 27.45 49.98
CA ASP A 4 -0.76 26.53 49.37
C ASP A 4 0.00 27.21 48.20
N PRO A 5 1.28 26.91 48.01
CA PRO A 5 2.06 27.47 46.91
C PRO A 5 1.67 26.82 45.57
N PRO A 6 1.85 27.52 44.44
CA PRO A 6 1.56 26.98 43.12
C PRO A 6 2.54 25.83 42.78
N ALA A 7 2.01 24.77 42.18
CA ALA A 7 2.78 23.63 41.69
C ALA A 7 3.90 24.09 40.73
N GLY A 8 5.11 23.59 40.96
CA GLY A 8 6.30 23.87 40.15
C GLY A 8 6.27 23.20 38.78
N PRO A 9 7.20 23.55 37.87
CA PRO A 9 7.17 23.19 36.45
C PRO A 9 7.61 21.76 36.11
N ASP A 10 7.58 20.82 37.06
CA ASP A 10 8.18 19.47 36.90
C ASP A 10 7.17 18.34 36.65
N ASP A 11 5.90 18.61 36.37
CA ASP A 11 4.92 17.57 36.02
C ASP A 11 4.83 17.37 34.49
N VAL A 12 5.98 17.12 33.86
CA VAL A 12 5.99 16.43 32.56
C VAL A 12 5.83 14.95 32.88
N ALA A 13 4.62 14.41 32.69
CA ALA A 13 4.38 12.98 32.78
C ALA A 13 5.50 12.24 32.03
N VAL A 14 6.34 11.49 32.76
CA VAL A 14 7.40 10.68 32.16
C VAL A 14 6.69 9.70 31.23
N ALA A 15 6.80 9.92 29.92
CA ALA A 15 6.22 9.03 28.92
C ALA A 15 6.78 7.63 29.17
N ARG A 16 5.90 6.69 29.55
CA ARG A 16 6.28 5.31 29.81
C ARG A 16 6.84 4.70 28.52
N ARG A 17 7.95 3.97 28.61
CA ARG A 17 8.62 3.41 27.44
C ARG A 17 7.76 2.28 26.85
N PRO A 18 7.57 2.22 25.53
CA PRO A 18 6.85 1.09 24.93
C PRO A 18 7.56 -0.24 25.24
N ALA A 19 6.78 -1.30 25.39
CA ALA A 19 7.30 -2.61 25.75
C ALA A 19 7.72 -3.42 24.52
N VAL A 20 8.78 -4.23 24.66
CA VAL A 20 9.14 -5.31 23.73
C VAL A 20 9.09 -6.61 24.51
N VAL A 21 8.17 -7.50 24.14
CA VAL A 21 7.89 -8.73 24.91
C VAL A 21 8.36 -9.95 24.12
N LEU A 22 9.30 -10.71 24.67
CA LEU A 22 9.73 -12.01 24.16
C LEU A 22 9.10 -13.13 24.99
N VAL A 23 8.44 -14.08 24.34
CA VAL A 23 7.82 -15.26 24.97
C VAL A 23 8.31 -16.52 24.26
N THR A 24 8.98 -17.42 24.98
CA THR A 24 9.39 -18.72 24.43
C THR A 24 9.62 -19.71 25.56
N ARG A 25 9.22 -20.96 25.37
CA ARG A 25 9.52 -22.04 26.32
C ARG A 25 10.94 -22.62 26.12
N ASP A 26 11.67 -22.14 25.12
CA ASP A 26 13.08 -22.46 24.90
C ASP A 26 13.97 -21.56 25.75
N ASP A 27 14.39 -22.03 26.92
CA ASP A 27 15.26 -21.30 27.85
C ASP A 27 16.55 -20.78 27.21
N ALA A 28 17.13 -21.54 26.28
CA ALA A 28 18.33 -21.11 25.58
C ALA A 28 18.06 -19.87 24.72
N SER A 29 16.86 -19.80 24.13
CA SER A 29 16.47 -18.64 23.33
C SER A 29 16.03 -17.48 24.18
N ALA A 30 15.32 -17.74 25.29
CA ALA A 30 14.98 -16.71 26.26
C ALA A 30 16.24 -16.00 26.79
N SER A 31 17.29 -16.74 27.16
CA SER A 31 18.56 -16.14 27.59
C SER A 31 19.31 -15.47 26.43
N VAL A 32 19.62 -16.21 25.35
CA VAL A 32 20.49 -15.67 24.29
C VAL A 32 19.86 -14.50 23.55
N THR A 33 18.60 -14.63 23.15
CA THR A 33 17.86 -13.57 22.45
C THR A 33 17.43 -12.48 23.40
N GLY A 34 16.93 -12.83 24.60
CA GLY A 34 16.44 -11.86 25.56
C GLY A 34 17.51 -10.87 26.01
N GLU A 35 18.70 -11.35 26.40
CA GLU A 35 19.82 -10.47 26.77
C GLU A 35 20.25 -9.55 25.61
N GLN A 36 20.28 -10.04 24.36
CA GLN A 36 20.59 -9.20 23.20
C GLN A 36 19.56 -8.08 22.99
N LEU A 37 18.28 -8.38 23.21
CA LEU A 37 17.22 -7.38 23.13
C LEU A 37 17.35 -6.35 24.25
N VAL A 38 17.60 -6.80 25.49
CA VAL A 38 17.81 -5.92 26.65
C VAL A 38 19.01 -5.00 26.42
N ASP A 39 20.15 -5.55 26.00
CA ASP A 39 21.39 -4.79 25.80
C ASP A 39 21.24 -3.70 24.72
N ARG A 40 20.55 -4.01 23.61
CA ARG A 40 20.45 -3.09 22.47
C ARG A 40 19.27 -2.13 22.56
N TYR A 41 18.13 -2.54 23.13
CA TYR A 41 16.88 -1.77 23.11
C TYR A 41 16.40 -1.32 24.49
N GLY A 42 16.95 -1.85 25.59
CA GLY A 42 16.52 -1.56 26.96
C GLY A 42 16.67 -0.10 27.41
N ARG A 43 17.36 0.73 26.62
CA ARG A 43 17.39 2.19 26.82
C ARG A 43 16.07 2.84 26.42
N ASP A 44 15.55 2.48 25.24
CA ASP A 44 14.40 3.13 24.61
C ASP A 44 13.08 2.36 24.83
N TYR A 45 13.16 1.08 25.19
CA TYR A 45 12.03 0.17 25.34
C TYR A 45 12.11 -0.59 26.67
N ASP A 46 10.94 -0.91 27.24
CA ASP A 46 10.84 -1.85 28.36
C ASP A 46 10.85 -3.28 27.80
N VAL A 47 12.04 -3.87 27.75
CA VAL A 47 12.23 -5.24 27.22
C VAL A 47 11.88 -6.24 28.31
N VAL A 48 10.86 -7.06 28.08
CA VAL A 48 10.41 -8.12 28.99
C VAL A 48 10.58 -9.48 28.32
N VAL A 49 11.18 -10.43 29.05
CA VAL A 49 11.50 -11.76 28.55
C VAL A 49 10.85 -12.81 29.45
N HIS A 50 10.03 -13.67 28.86
CA HIS A 50 9.39 -14.80 29.52
C HIS A 50 9.91 -16.11 28.93
N GLY A 51 10.65 -16.84 29.76
CA GLY A 51 11.26 -18.14 29.48
C GLY A 51 10.65 -19.28 30.31
N GLY A 52 10.91 -20.53 29.94
CA GLY A 52 10.53 -21.70 30.74
C GLY A 52 9.07 -22.14 30.60
N ALA A 53 8.65 -23.06 31.47
CA ALA A 53 7.34 -23.73 31.39
C ALA A 53 6.16 -22.75 31.58
N ASP A 54 6.32 -21.74 32.43
CA ASP A 54 5.28 -20.78 32.78
C ASP A 54 5.29 -19.51 31.91
N ALA A 55 6.16 -19.46 30.88
CA ALA A 55 6.39 -18.28 30.04
C ALA A 55 5.10 -17.64 29.51
N VAL A 56 4.12 -18.45 29.08
CA VAL A 56 2.86 -17.96 28.51
C VAL A 56 1.96 -17.34 29.58
N ALA A 57 1.88 -17.94 30.77
CA ALA A 57 1.09 -17.41 31.86
C ALA A 57 1.67 -16.08 32.38
N ASP A 58 3.00 -16.03 32.52
CA ASP A 58 3.71 -14.83 32.95
C ASP A 58 3.63 -13.70 31.92
N ALA A 59 3.69 -14.05 30.63
CA ALA A 59 3.49 -13.10 29.54
C ALA A 59 2.09 -12.50 29.58
N ARG A 60 1.05 -13.33 29.74
CA ARG A 60 -0.34 -12.84 29.85
C ARG A 60 -0.51 -11.87 31.01
N ALA A 61 -0.03 -12.24 32.20
CA ALA A 61 -0.08 -11.37 33.38
C ALA A 61 0.71 -10.06 33.17
N THR A 62 1.77 -10.09 32.38
CA THR A 62 2.53 -8.89 32.00
C THR A 62 1.78 -8.02 31.02
N LEU A 63 1.18 -8.59 29.98
CA LEU A 63 0.38 -7.83 29.01
C LEU A 63 -0.85 -7.19 29.67
N ASP A 64 -1.54 -7.90 30.56
CA ASP A 64 -2.65 -7.35 31.36
C ASP A 64 -2.22 -6.14 32.20
N ARG A 65 -1.03 -6.23 32.81
CA ARG A 65 -0.45 -5.14 33.59
C ARG A 65 -0.12 -3.95 32.70
N LEU A 66 0.57 -4.18 31.58
CA LEU A 66 0.93 -3.13 30.62
C LEU A 66 -0.32 -2.44 30.05
N ALA A 67 -1.37 -3.19 29.74
CA ALA A 67 -2.65 -2.65 29.31
C ALA A 67 -3.32 -1.81 30.39
N THR A 68 -3.31 -2.26 31.66
CA THR A 68 -3.83 -1.48 32.80
C THR A 68 -3.04 -0.20 33.02
N ASP A 69 -1.74 -0.25 32.75
CA ASP A 69 -0.79 0.84 32.90
C ASP A 69 -0.74 1.79 31.67
N ASP A 70 -1.57 1.57 30.66
CA ASP A 70 -1.59 2.31 29.38
C ASP A 70 -0.19 2.37 28.72
N VAL A 71 0.58 1.29 28.86
CA VAL A 71 1.91 1.14 28.24
C VAL A 71 1.74 0.39 26.93
N PRO A 72 2.04 1.02 25.79
CA PRO A 72 1.89 0.36 24.52
C PRO A 72 2.95 -0.73 24.34
N VAL A 73 2.55 -1.86 23.75
CA VAL A 73 3.47 -2.94 23.38
C VAL A 73 3.88 -2.73 21.92
N ALA A 74 5.16 -2.47 21.69
CA ALA A 74 5.69 -2.22 20.35
C ALA A 74 5.89 -3.50 19.54
N LEU A 75 6.41 -4.54 20.19
CA LEU A 75 6.72 -5.81 19.55
C LEU A 75 6.42 -6.97 20.50
N LEU A 76 5.58 -7.89 20.04
CA LEU A 76 5.33 -9.17 20.69
C LEU A 76 6.02 -10.27 19.87
N LEU A 77 7.07 -10.87 20.42
CA LEU A 77 7.89 -11.88 19.78
C LEU A 77 7.67 -13.23 20.46
N VAL A 78 7.07 -14.18 19.76
CA VAL A 78 6.72 -15.51 20.31
C VAL A 78 7.50 -16.61 19.60
N GLY A 79 8.12 -17.50 20.36
CA GLY A 79 8.80 -18.68 19.83
C GLY A 79 7.83 -19.61 19.09
N VAL A 80 8.28 -20.19 17.97
CA VAL A 80 7.53 -21.21 17.22
C VAL A 80 8.48 -22.33 16.82
N GLY A 81 8.08 -23.59 17.06
CA GLY A 81 8.86 -24.77 16.69
C GLY A 81 8.81 -25.85 17.76
N GLY A 82 9.79 -26.75 17.79
CA GLY A 82 9.76 -27.91 18.70
C GLY A 82 9.55 -27.61 20.19
N ALA A 83 10.10 -26.52 20.72
CA ALA A 83 9.89 -26.09 22.11
C ALA A 83 8.58 -25.30 22.32
N ASP A 84 8.03 -24.74 21.24
CA ASP A 84 6.83 -23.90 21.23
C ASP A 84 5.86 -24.41 20.13
N PRO A 85 5.32 -25.63 20.27
CA PRO A 85 4.53 -26.27 19.22
C PRO A 85 3.21 -25.56 18.93
N ASP A 86 2.64 -24.90 19.93
CA ASP A 86 1.43 -24.07 19.92
C ASP A 86 1.75 -22.56 19.81
N GLY A 87 2.99 -22.19 19.48
CA GLY A 87 3.46 -20.79 19.52
C GLY A 87 2.63 -19.82 18.68
N LEU A 88 2.05 -20.27 17.56
CA LEU A 88 1.14 -19.45 16.73
C LEU A 88 -0.22 -19.20 17.39
N GLU A 89 -0.74 -20.19 18.13
CA GLU A 89 -1.98 -20.07 18.90
C GLU A 89 -1.76 -19.14 20.09
N VAL A 90 -0.64 -19.34 20.81
CA VAL A 90 -0.18 -18.46 21.89
C VAL A 90 -0.03 -17.03 21.41
N LEU A 91 0.62 -16.80 20.26
CA LEU A 91 0.74 -15.46 19.71
C LEU A 91 -0.63 -14.83 19.45
N GLY A 92 -1.55 -15.56 18.80
CA GLY A 92 -2.91 -15.07 18.54
C GLY A 92 -3.68 -14.72 19.82
N GLU A 93 -3.52 -15.53 20.86
CA GLU A 93 -4.13 -15.29 22.17
C GLU A 93 -3.54 -14.05 22.86
N LEU A 94 -2.22 -13.98 23.00
CA LEU A 94 -1.53 -12.86 23.66
C LEU A 94 -1.76 -11.53 22.93
N CYS A 95 -1.94 -11.55 21.61
CA CYS A 95 -2.27 -10.35 20.84
C CYS A 95 -3.59 -9.69 21.27
N THR A 96 -4.55 -10.45 21.80
CA THR A 96 -5.82 -9.88 22.28
C THR A 96 -5.62 -8.92 23.46
N HIS A 97 -4.52 -9.08 24.20
CA HIS A 97 -4.11 -8.20 25.29
C HIS A 97 -3.25 -7.01 24.81
N ALA A 98 -2.78 -7.02 23.55
CA ALA A 98 -1.90 -6.01 22.97
C ALA A 98 -2.15 -5.79 21.45
N PRO A 99 -3.36 -5.33 21.05
CA PRO A 99 -3.78 -5.27 19.65
C PRO A 99 -2.96 -4.30 18.79
N GLY A 100 -2.30 -3.30 19.38
CA GLY A 100 -1.43 -2.34 18.67
C GLY A 100 -0.02 -2.85 18.37
N SER A 101 0.35 -4.05 18.84
CA SER A 101 1.72 -4.56 18.74
C SER A 101 2.06 -5.09 17.34
N MET A 102 3.34 -4.99 16.98
CA MET A 102 3.86 -5.81 15.88
C MET A 102 3.98 -7.26 16.34
N ARG A 103 3.42 -8.19 15.56
CA ARG A 103 3.32 -9.60 15.95
C ARG A 103 4.37 -10.39 15.19
N ALA A 104 5.34 -10.93 15.92
CA ALA A 104 6.49 -11.61 15.35
C ALA A 104 6.64 -13.04 15.85
N CYS A 105 6.90 -13.97 14.94
CA CYS A 105 7.31 -15.32 15.30
C CYS A 105 8.83 -15.44 15.30
N LEU A 106 9.39 -16.05 16.35
CA LEU A 106 10.80 -16.39 16.44
C LEU A 106 10.99 -17.86 16.08
N ILE A 107 11.60 -18.12 14.92
CA ILE A 107 11.83 -19.49 14.41
C ILE A 107 13.31 -19.84 14.41
N ARG A 108 13.62 -21.11 14.63
CA ARG A 108 14.98 -21.64 14.58
C ARG A 108 15.33 -22.03 13.14
N TRP A 109 16.50 -21.59 12.66
CA TRP A 109 17.02 -22.07 11.37
C TRP A 109 17.15 -23.60 11.38
N GLY A 110 16.62 -24.25 10.33
CA GLY A 110 16.58 -25.70 10.19
C GLY A 110 15.28 -26.38 10.67
N ASP A 111 14.40 -25.67 11.39
CA ASP A 111 13.07 -26.19 11.73
C ASP A 111 12.03 -25.88 10.63
N PHE A 112 12.20 -26.51 9.48
CA PHE A 112 11.35 -26.28 8.30
C PHE A 112 9.90 -26.74 8.48
N SER A 113 9.60 -27.49 9.54
CA SER A 113 8.23 -27.91 9.86
C SER A 113 7.33 -26.70 10.17
N THR A 114 7.92 -25.61 10.68
CA THR A 114 7.23 -24.36 11.01
C THR A 114 6.85 -23.52 9.78
N ALA A 115 7.47 -23.76 8.62
CA ALA A 115 7.34 -22.88 7.46
C ALA A 115 5.91 -22.78 6.92
N GLY A 116 5.20 -23.91 6.81
CA GLY A 116 3.82 -23.96 6.32
C GLY A 116 2.85 -23.20 7.24
N PRO A 117 2.77 -23.56 8.54
CA PRO A 117 1.92 -22.88 9.51
C PRO A 117 2.22 -21.38 9.65
N VAL A 118 3.50 -20.99 9.69
CA VAL A 118 3.90 -19.57 9.78
C VAL A 118 3.47 -18.80 8.53
N PHE A 119 3.66 -19.36 7.33
CA PHE A 119 3.22 -18.72 6.09
C PHE A 119 1.70 -18.51 6.04
N GLU A 120 0.94 -19.50 6.49
CA GLU A 120 -0.52 -19.37 6.62
C GLU A 120 -0.90 -18.27 7.61
N ALA A 121 -0.32 -18.27 8.81
CA ALA A 121 -0.60 -17.28 9.85
C ALA A 121 -0.25 -15.85 9.40
N VAL A 122 0.88 -15.68 8.72
CA VAL A 122 1.25 -14.42 8.09
C VAL A 122 0.21 -14.01 7.04
N THR A 123 -0.22 -14.94 6.19
CA THR A 123 -1.18 -14.66 5.12
C THR A 123 -2.54 -14.22 5.65
N LEU A 124 -3.00 -14.85 6.74
CA LEU A 124 -4.22 -14.51 7.45
C LEU A 124 -4.11 -13.24 8.29
N GLY A 125 -2.94 -12.58 8.30
CA GLY A 125 -2.71 -11.39 9.10
C GLY A 125 -2.75 -11.68 10.60
N ARG A 126 -2.47 -12.92 11.03
CA ARG A 126 -2.27 -13.31 12.44
C ARG A 126 -0.83 -13.03 12.90
N VAL A 127 0.09 -12.93 11.96
CA VAL A 127 1.51 -12.66 12.17
C VAL A 127 1.93 -11.55 11.21
N ASP A 128 2.58 -10.50 11.71
CA ASP A 128 3.14 -9.46 10.85
C ASP A 128 4.48 -9.90 10.26
N ARG A 129 5.34 -10.55 11.07
CA ARG A 129 6.71 -10.91 10.69
C ARG A 129 7.14 -12.26 11.27
N TRP A 130 8.08 -12.92 10.60
CA TRP A 130 8.83 -14.04 11.17
C TRP A 130 10.31 -13.67 11.19
N MET A 131 11.01 -14.12 12.23
CA MET A 131 12.39 -13.76 12.52
C MET A 131 13.19 -15.03 12.77
N LEU A 132 14.32 -15.13 12.09
CA LEU A 132 15.27 -16.21 12.33
C LEU A 132 16.09 -15.90 13.57
N ARG A 133 16.17 -16.86 14.48
CA ARG A 133 17.22 -16.88 15.50
C ARG A 133 18.36 -17.76 15.03
N THR A 134 19.57 -17.22 15.08
CA THR A 134 20.80 -17.99 14.80
C THR A 134 21.35 -18.65 16.06
N GLY A 135 20.99 -18.13 17.24
CA GLY A 135 21.56 -18.55 18.53
C GLY A 135 23.00 -18.06 18.74
N THR A 136 23.47 -17.11 17.94
CA THR A 136 24.82 -16.54 18.02
C THR A 136 24.80 -15.10 18.55
N ARG A 137 25.97 -14.57 18.94
CA ARG A 137 26.16 -13.16 19.28
C ARG A 137 27.34 -12.57 18.50
N PRO A 138 27.21 -11.36 17.91
CA PRO A 138 25.95 -10.61 17.74
C PRO A 138 25.06 -11.24 16.67
N ASP A 139 23.73 -11.25 16.87
CA ASP A 139 22.74 -11.67 15.87
C ASP A 139 22.23 -10.46 15.07
N GLU A 140 23.04 -9.95 14.13
CA GLU A 140 22.70 -8.74 13.36
C GLU A 140 21.49 -8.94 12.44
N GLU A 141 21.21 -10.18 12.01
CA GLU A 141 20.03 -10.47 11.20
C GLU A 141 18.76 -10.30 12.02
N LEU A 142 18.72 -10.87 13.23
CA LEU A 142 17.63 -10.65 14.18
C LEU A 142 17.47 -9.16 14.46
N HIS A 143 18.56 -8.45 14.78
CA HIS A 143 18.48 -7.03 15.12
C HIS A 143 17.98 -6.15 13.97
N ARG A 144 18.35 -6.44 12.73
CA ARG A 144 17.79 -5.79 11.55
C ARG A 144 16.27 -5.98 11.50
N LEU A 145 15.79 -7.22 11.65
CA LEU A 145 14.35 -7.53 11.61
C LEU A 145 13.57 -6.89 12.76
N VAL A 146 14.13 -6.85 13.96
CA VAL A 146 13.54 -6.14 15.11
C VAL A 146 13.46 -4.64 14.85
N THR A 147 14.54 -4.04 14.33
CA THR A 147 14.56 -2.61 14.00
C THR A 147 13.51 -2.26 12.94
N GLU A 148 13.39 -3.07 11.88
CA GLU A 148 12.35 -2.90 10.86
C GLU A 148 10.94 -3.02 11.43
N ALA A 149 10.71 -3.97 12.36
CA ALA A 149 9.42 -4.11 13.03
C ALA A 149 9.10 -2.88 13.89
N LEU A 150 10.06 -2.36 14.65
CA LEU A 150 9.88 -1.17 15.48
C LEU A 150 9.70 0.12 14.66
N GLU A 151 10.37 0.26 13.51
CA GLU A 151 10.14 1.36 12.55
C GLU A 151 8.70 1.31 12.02
N GLU A 152 8.21 0.13 11.67
CA GLU A 152 6.84 -0.07 11.20
C GLU A 152 5.80 0.22 12.30
N TRP A 153 6.05 -0.26 13.52
CA TRP A 153 5.20 0.01 14.67
C TRP A 153 5.05 1.52 14.93
N ARG A 154 6.17 2.25 15.01
CA ARG A 154 6.14 3.71 15.21
C ARG A 154 5.38 4.43 14.10
N ALA A 155 5.52 3.96 12.86
CA ALA A 155 4.76 4.52 11.73
C ALA A 155 3.25 4.27 11.85
N ARG A 156 2.81 3.16 12.46
CA ARG A 156 1.39 2.85 12.72
C ARG A 156 0.81 3.70 13.85
N GLU A 157 1.56 3.90 14.93
CA GLU A 157 1.14 4.67 16.11
C GLU A 157 1.10 6.19 15.88
N GLY A 158 1.65 6.68 14.76
CA GLY A 158 1.73 8.12 14.49
C GLY A 158 2.64 8.88 15.47
N GLN A 159 3.45 8.18 16.27
CA GLN A 159 4.38 8.79 17.22
C GLN A 159 5.70 9.11 16.53
N GLY A 160 5.93 10.40 16.22
CA GLY A 160 7.13 10.86 15.54
C GLY A 160 7.24 12.39 15.42
N PHE A 161 8.30 12.84 14.74
CA PHE A 161 8.47 14.23 14.33
C PHE A 161 7.32 14.65 13.40
N ASP A 162 6.52 15.64 13.80
CA ASP A 162 5.45 16.18 12.94
C ASP A 162 6.04 17.17 11.94
N ALA A 163 6.37 16.69 10.75
CA ALA A 163 6.84 17.53 9.66
C ALA A 163 5.76 18.51 9.20
N VAL A 164 4.50 18.09 9.24
CA VAL A 164 3.33 18.89 8.87
C VAL A 164 2.29 18.87 9.99
N GLU A 165 1.67 20.01 10.25
CA GLU A 165 0.45 20.10 11.06
C GLU A 165 -0.71 20.58 10.19
N VAL A 166 -1.86 19.91 10.30
CA VAL A 166 -3.09 20.28 9.62
C VAL A 166 -4.15 20.61 10.66
N VAL A 167 -4.62 21.85 10.68
CA VAL A 167 -5.77 22.27 11.49
C VAL A 167 -6.97 22.46 10.58
N GLY A 168 -8.01 21.65 10.74
CA GLY A 168 -9.15 21.66 9.82
C GLY A 168 -10.38 21.00 10.38
N GLU A 169 -11.43 20.94 9.57
CA GLU A 169 -12.68 20.27 9.92
C GLU A 169 -12.58 18.78 9.61
N VAL A 170 -12.78 17.93 10.61
CA VAL A 170 -12.62 16.45 10.53
C VAL A 170 -13.38 15.82 9.35
N TRP A 171 -14.57 16.34 9.06
CA TRP A 171 -15.49 15.80 8.06
C TRP A 171 -15.43 16.51 6.70
N SER A 172 -14.59 17.54 6.55
CA SER A 172 -14.44 18.24 5.27
C SER A 172 -13.68 17.37 4.27
N ALA A 173 -14.15 17.34 3.01
CA ALA A 173 -13.52 16.56 1.95
C ALA A 173 -12.05 16.95 1.72
N ARG A 174 -11.70 18.24 1.84
CA ARG A 174 -10.33 18.72 1.70
C ARG A 174 -9.42 18.21 2.82
N SER A 175 -9.85 18.28 4.09
CA SER A 175 -9.06 17.76 5.22
C SER A 175 -8.86 16.25 5.11
N GLN A 176 -9.89 15.50 4.66
CA GLN A 176 -9.76 14.06 4.41
C GLN A 176 -8.75 13.78 3.29
N GLY A 177 -8.84 14.49 2.17
CA GLY A 177 -7.92 14.34 1.05
C GLY A 177 -6.47 14.65 1.41
N LEU A 178 -6.23 15.68 2.23
CA LEU A 178 -4.88 16.01 2.72
C LEU A 178 -4.31 14.95 3.64
N ARG A 179 -5.09 14.46 4.62
CA ARG A 179 -4.63 13.39 5.52
C ARG A 179 -4.27 12.12 4.74
N ASP A 180 -5.12 11.73 3.80
CA ASP A 180 -4.87 10.58 2.91
C ASP A 180 -3.61 10.80 2.04
N SER A 181 -3.47 11.98 1.43
CA SER A 181 -2.31 12.33 0.61
C SER A 181 -0.99 12.28 1.41
N PHE A 182 -0.95 12.91 2.58
CA PHE A 182 0.24 12.92 3.42
C PHE A 182 0.57 11.52 3.95
N ALA A 183 -0.43 10.75 4.38
CA ALA A 183 -0.24 9.37 4.81
C ALA A 183 0.35 8.49 3.69
N ARG A 184 -0.20 8.57 2.47
CA ARG A 184 0.31 7.79 1.32
C ARG A 184 1.73 8.18 0.91
N ASN A 185 2.10 9.45 1.08
CA ASN A 185 3.45 9.93 0.81
C ASN A 185 4.41 9.77 2.00
N ARG A 186 3.98 9.14 3.10
CA ARG A 186 4.73 8.99 4.35
C ARG A 186 5.25 10.32 4.91
N ILE A 187 4.50 11.40 4.72
CA ILE A 187 4.79 12.71 5.30
C ILE A 187 4.27 12.69 6.74
N PRO A 188 5.15 12.77 7.75
CA PRO A 188 4.73 12.77 9.15
C PRO A 188 3.81 13.96 9.42
N THR A 189 2.56 13.69 9.79
CA THR A 189 1.51 14.70 9.86
C THR A 189 0.69 14.58 11.14
N ARG A 190 0.55 15.69 11.86
CA ARG A 190 -0.42 15.83 12.95
C ARG A 190 -1.69 16.50 12.43
N PHE A 191 -2.85 15.94 12.73
CA PHE A 191 -4.13 16.56 12.45
C PHE A 191 -4.79 17.06 13.74
N ARG A 192 -5.31 18.29 13.74
CA ARG A 192 -6.08 18.88 14.83
C ARG A 192 -7.43 19.35 14.31
N ASP A 193 -8.49 18.97 15.01
CA ASP A 193 -9.83 19.46 14.68
C ASP A 193 -9.97 20.93 15.13
N ALA A 194 -10.25 21.82 14.19
CA ALA A 194 -10.47 23.24 14.43
C ALA A 194 -11.60 23.51 15.45
N ALA A 195 -12.55 22.59 15.62
CA ALA A 195 -13.65 22.69 16.59
C ALA A 195 -13.23 22.35 18.04
N THR A 196 -12.05 21.78 18.25
CA THR A 196 -11.55 21.43 19.59
C THR A 196 -10.81 22.59 20.26
N ALA A 197 -10.64 22.53 21.59
CA ALA A 197 -9.85 23.54 22.31
C ALA A 197 -8.38 23.55 21.85
N GLU A 198 -7.82 22.37 21.55
CA GLU A 198 -6.47 22.22 21.02
C GLU A 198 -6.35 22.85 19.62
N GLY A 199 -7.28 22.57 18.71
CA GLY A 199 -7.28 23.18 17.38
C GLY A 199 -7.45 24.70 17.40
N ARG A 200 -8.36 25.22 18.24
CA ARG A 200 -8.51 26.68 18.42
C ARG A 200 -7.23 27.34 18.93
N ARG A 201 -6.55 26.70 19.88
CA ARG A 201 -5.27 27.19 20.41
C ARG A 201 -4.19 27.17 19.33
N ALA A 202 -4.10 26.08 18.56
CA ALA A 202 -3.17 25.98 17.44
C ALA A 202 -3.36 27.11 16.42
N LEU A 203 -4.61 27.44 16.06
CA LEU A 203 -4.88 28.58 15.16
C LEU A 203 -4.52 29.94 15.78
N ALA A 204 -4.76 30.13 17.07
CA ALA A 204 -4.41 31.36 17.78
C ALA A 204 -2.88 31.56 17.86
N ASP A 205 -2.13 30.48 18.08
CA ASP A 205 -0.66 30.49 18.11
C ASP A 205 -0.06 30.89 16.74
N LEU A 206 -0.78 30.64 15.65
CA LEU A 206 -0.41 31.07 14.28
C LEU A 206 -0.81 32.54 13.99
N HIS A 207 -1.48 33.21 14.93
CA HIS A 207 -1.95 34.60 14.82
C HIS A 207 -2.91 34.84 13.64
N LEU A 208 -3.64 33.79 13.22
CA LEU A 208 -4.62 33.88 12.15
C LEU A 208 -5.98 34.32 12.69
N THR A 209 -6.63 35.26 12.00
CA THR A 209 -7.99 35.72 12.34
C THR A 209 -8.98 35.20 11.30
N GLN A 210 -9.91 34.33 11.71
CA GLN A 210 -10.89 33.67 10.82
C GLN A 210 -10.25 32.97 9.60
N PRO A 211 -9.31 32.03 9.81
CA PRO A 211 -8.57 31.43 8.71
C PRO A 211 -9.46 30.57 7.79
N ARG A 212 -9.08 30.49 6.51
CA ARG A 212 -9.67 29.49 5.61
C ARG A 212 -9.14 28.11 5.96
N LEU A 213 -10.04 27.19 6.27
CA LEU A 213 -9.70 25.82 6.65
C LEU A 213 -9.67 24.90 5.41
N PRO A 214 -8.82 23.86 5.40
CA PRO A 214 -7.82 23.54 6.41
C PRO A 214 -6.58 24.43 6.34
N VAL A 215 -5.99 24.75 7.51
CA VAL A 215 -4.68 25.39 7.62
C VAL A 215 -3.60 24.31 7.66
N VAL A 216 -2.59 24.42 6.79
CA VAL A 216 -1.44 23.52 6.73
C VAL A 216 -0.19 24.26 7.18
N VAL A 217 0.55 23.70 8.13
CA VAL A 217 1.77 24.28 8.70
C VAL A 217 2.94 23.34 8.43
N LEU A 218 3.95 23.81 7.70
CA LEU A 218 5.17 23.07 7.42
C LEU A 218 6.21 23.34 8.51
N ARG A 219 6.39 22.40 9.44
CA ARG A 219 7.23 22.54 10.63
C ARG A 219 8.69 22.11 10.44
N PHE A 220 9.04 21.54 9.28
CA PHE A 220 10.41 21.14 8.97
C PHE A 220 11.29 22.28 8.44
N THR A 221 10.72 23.47 8.24
CA THR A 221 11.45 24.68 7.82
C THR A 221 11.85 25.48 9.07
N PRO A 222 12.97 26.24 9.05
CA PRO A 222 13.40 27.06 10.19
C PRO A 222 12.33 28.05 10.65
N ASP A 223 11.62 28.65 9.70
CA ASP A 223 10.42 29.47 9.93
C ASP A 223 9.21 28.73 9.37
N PRO A 224 8.24 28.30 10.20
CA PRO A 224 7.11 27.50 9.74
C PRO A 224 6.31 28.20 8.62
N VAL A 225 6.15 27.52 7.48
CA VAL A 225 5.30 28.02 6.40
C VAL A 225 3.85 27.69 6.72
N VAL A 226 2.99 28.70 6.74
CA VAL A 226 1.55 28.58 7.04
C VAL A 226 0.74 28.83 5.77
N LEU A 227 -0.12 27.88 5.42
CA LEU A 227 -0.96 27.94 4.23
C LEU A 227 -2.44 27.79 4.61
N GLU A 228 -3.30 28.72 4.18
CA GLU A 228 -4.74 28.69 4.43
C GLU A 228 -5.50 28.12 3.23
N ASP A 229 -6.22 27.01 3.42
CA ASP A 229 -6.92 26.25 2.36
C ASP A 229 -6.07 26.12 1.07
N PRO A 230 -4.84 25.56 1.16
CA PRO A 230 -3.98 25.47 0.00
C PRO A 230 -4.45 24.40 -0.98
N THR A 231 -4.16 24.62 -2.25
CA THR A 231 -4.15 23.63 -3.32
C THR A 231 -2.98 22.65 -3.14
N ASP A 232 -3.06 21.48 -3.80
CA ASP A 232 -1.95 20.50 -3.74
C ASP A 232 -0.65 21.06 -4.36
N VAL A 233 -0.78 21.96 -5.34
CA VAL A 233 0.36 22.64 -5.97
C VAL A 233 1.03 23.61 -4.99
N GLU A 234 0.26 24.42 -4.26
CA GLU A 234 0.80 25.33 -3.23
C GLU A 234 1.53 24.58 -2.12
N ILE A 235 1.02 23.40 -1.73
CA ILE A 235 1.71 22.52 -0.77
C ILE A 235 3.03 22.04 -1.36
N ALA A 236 3.03 21.50 -2.58
CA ALA A 236 4.24 20.98 -3.21
C ALA A 236 5.33 22.06 -3.38
N ASP A 237 4.95 23.28 -3.76
CA ASP A 237 5.86 24.40 -3.90
C ASP A 237 6.42 24.84 -2.53
N ALA A 238 5.57 24.91 -1.50
CA ALA A 238 5.99 25.24 -0.14
C ALA A 238 6.91 24.18 0.48
N PHE A 239 6.80 22.91 0.06
CA PHE A 239 7.72 21.86 0.49
C PHE A 239 9.16 22.08 0.03
N GLY A 240 9.39 22.90 -1.01
CA GLY A 240 10.72 23.20 -1.53
C GLY A 240 11.46 22.00 -2.12
N LEU A 241 10.83 20.81 -2.15
CA LEU A 241 11.37 19.58 -2.71
C LEU A 241 11.51 19.64 -4.24
N VAL A 242 10.85 20.61 -4.86
CA VAL A 242 10.74 20.77 -6.30
C VAL A 242 10.84 22.27 -6.63
N ARG A 243 11.96 22.72 -7.20
CA ARG A 243 12.02 24.07 -7.77
C ARG A 243 11.09 24.12 -8.99
N PRO A 244 10.36 25.22 -9.25
CA PRO A 244 9.65 25.41 -10.51
C PRO A 244 10.59 25.09 -11.67
N LEU A 245 10.16 24.21 -12.58
CA LEU A 245 10.98 23.85 -13.73
C LEU A 245 11.25 25.11 -14.57
N PRO A 246 12.51 25.37 -14.97
CA PRO A 246 12.79 26.43 -15.93
C PRO A 246 11.96 26.24 -17.21
N ALA A 247 11.45 27.33 -17.80
CA ALA A 247 10.61 27.26 -19.00
C ALA A 247 11.33 26.61 -20.21
N ASP A 248 12.66 26.65 -20.22
CA ASP A 248 13.54 26.04 -21.21
C ASP A 248 14.01 24.62 -20.82
N ALA A 249 13.54 24.07 -19.69
CA ALA A 249 13.88 22.71 -19.29
C ALA A 249 13.49 21.70 -20.40
N ARG A 250 14.43 20.83 -20.73
CA ARG A 250 14.27 19.73 -21.69
C ARG A 250 14.69 18.44 -21.00
N PHE A 251 13.99 17.36 -21.32
CA PHE A 251 14.25 16.04 -20.77
C PHE A 251 14.46 15.04 -21.91
N ASP A 252 15.23 13.99 -21.64
CA ASP A 252 15.32 12.86 -22.56
C ASP A 252 14.06 11.98 -22.42
N VAL A 253 13.59 11.83 -21.19
CA VAL A 253 12.38 11.08 -20.86
C VAL A 253 11.58 11.75 -19.74
N VAL A 254 10.26 11.83 -19.95
CA VAL A 254 9.29 12.17 -18.91
C VAL A 254 8.45 10.93 -18.62
N ILE A 255 8.36 10.56 -17.35
CA ILE A 255 7.60 9.41 -16.87
C ILE A 255 6.35 9.95 -16.17
N VAL A 256 5.17 9.53 -16.61
CA VAL A 256 3.89 9.96 -16.02
C VAL A 256 3.36 8.86 -15.13
N GLY A 257 3.38 9.09 -13.82
CA GLY A 257 3.02 8.16 -12.76
C GLY A 257 4.23 7.58 -12.03
N ALA A 258 4.18 7.54 -10.70
CA ALA A 258 5.19 6.99 -9.81
C ALA A 258 4.72 5.69 -9.13
N GLY A 259 3.90 4.89 -9.84
CA GLY A 259 3.65 3.49 -9.48
C GLY A 259 4.87 2.60 -9.75
N PRO A 260 4.79 1.28 -9.53
CA PRO A 260 5.92 0.37 -9.73
C PRO A 260 6.55 0.43 -11.13
N ALA A 261 5.73 0.58 -12.18
CA ALA A 261 6.25 0.75 -13.54
C ALA A 261 7.01 2.06 -13.73
N GLY A 262 6.46 3.16 -13.24
CA GLY A 262 7.11 4.47 -13.36
C GLY A 262 8.39 4.56 -12.52
N LEU A 263 8.40 4.01 -11.30
CA LEU A 263 9.60 3.94 -10.47
C LEU A 263 10.66 3.03 -11.08
N GLY A 264 10.27 1.89 -11.66
CA GLY A 264 11.18 1.03 -12.42
C GLY A 264 11.81 1.78 -13.59
N ALA A 265 11.01 2.49 -14.39
CA ALA A 265 11.51 3.32 -15.48
C ALA A 265 12.43 4.45 -14.98
N ALA A 266 12.11 5.10 -13.86
CA ALA A 266 12.87 6.21 -13.32
C ALA A 266 14.27 5.79 -12.85
N VAL A 267 14.35 4.66 -12.13
CA VAL A 267 15.63 4.08 -11.71
C VAL A 267 16.50 3.78 -12.92
N TYR A 268 15.97 3.05 -13.90
CA TYR A 268 16.76 2.64 -15.07
C TYR A 268 17.17 3.83 -15.92
N ALA A 269 16.25 4.74 -16.25
CA ALA A 269 16.53 5.91 -17.07
C ALA A 269 17.63 6.79 -16.46
N ALA A 270 17.52 7.12 -15.17
CA ALA A 270 18.52 7.94 -14.50
C ALA A 270 19.86 7.20 -14.35
N SER A 271 19.84 5.89 -14.07
CA SER A 271 21.07 5.09 -13.96
C SER A 271 21.83 4.97 -15.30
N GLU A 272 21.12 5.06 -16.42
CA GLU A 272 21.68 5.05 -17.78
C GLU A 272 22.04 6.46 -18.29
N GLY A 273 21.92 7.48 -17.43
CA GLY A 273 22.37 8.84 -17.70
C GLY A 273 21.36 9.71 -18.45
N LEU A 274 20.10 9.28 -18.61
CA LEU A 274 19.05 10.09 -19.20
C LEU A 274 18.63 11.21 -18.24
N ARG A 275 18.39 12.40 -18.79
CA ARG A 275 17.77 13.49 -18.03
C ARG A 275 16.28 13.17 -17.83
N THR A 276 15.95 12.65 -16.65
CA THR A 276 14.63 12.09 -16.33
C THR A 276 13.80 13.00 -15.43
N LEU A 277 12.52 13.15 -15.77
CA LEU A 277 11.50 13.72 -14.88
C LEU A 277 10.37 12.72 -14.65
N VAL A 278 9.96 12.53 -13.40
CA VAL A 278 8.75 11.79 -13.03
C VAL A 278 7.67 12.78 -12.63
N VAL A 279 6.51 12.72 -13.26
CA VAL A 279 5.32 13.52 -12.90
C VAL A 279 4.34 12.62 -12.15
N GLU A 280 4.02 12.97 -10.91
CA GLU A 280 3.11 12.19 -10.05
C GLU A 280 2.05 13.11 -9.43
N GLN A 281 0.79 12.75 -9.62
CA GLN A 281 -0.34 13.59 -9.20
C GLN A 281 -0.71 13.39 -7.71
N GLN A 282 -0.55 12.18 -7.18
CA GLN A 282 -1.11 11.82 -5.88
C GLN A 282 -0.04 11.35 -4.91
N ALA A 283 0.57 10.20 -5.19
CA ALA A 283 1.51 9.59 -4.25
C ALA A 283 2.46 8.60 -4.91
N VAL A 284 3.68 8.59 -4.40
CA VAL A 284 4.68 7.57 -4.74
C VAL A 284 4.15 6.18 -4.40
N GLY A 285 4.29 5.24 -5.34
CA GLY A 285 3.85 3.85 -5.21
C GLY A 285 2.51 3.54 -5.90
N GLY A 286 1.72 4.56 -6.26
CA GLY A 286 0.42 4.37 -6.91
C GLY A 286 -0.47 3.37 -6.17
N GLN A 287 -1.18 2.51 -6.91
CA GLN A 287 -2.04 1.48 -6.31
C GLN A 287 -1.25 0.46 -5.46
N ALA A 288 -0.02 0.13 -5.84
CA ALA A 288 0.77 -0.82 -5.06
C ALA A 288 1.11 -0.26 -3.68
N GLY A 289 1.27 1.08 -3.57
CA GLY A 289 1.58 1.78 -2.33
C GLY A 289 0.56 1.57 -1.20
N THR A 290 -0.71 1.26 -1.54
CA THR A 290 -1.77 1.00 -0.56
C THR A 290 -1.80 -0.44 -0.06
N SER A 291 -0.97 -1.32 -0.62
CA SER A 291 -0.87 -2.71 -0.17
C SER A 291 -0.17 -2.78 1.19
N SER A 292 -0.88 -3.31 2.19
CA SER A 292 -0.31 -3.55 3.52
C SER A 292 0.87 -4.53 3.48
N MET A 293 0.84 -5.50 2.57
CA MET A 293 1.89 -6.51 2.44
C MET A 293 1.97 -7.11 1.03
N ILE A 294 3.15 -7.05 0.42
CA ILE A 294 3.50 -7.70 -0.85
C ILE A 294 4.47 -8.86 -0.56
N ARG A 295 4.02 -10.10 -0.82
CA ARG A 295 4.81 -11.32 -0.53
C ARG A 295 5.43 -11.98 -1.76
N ASN A 296 5.00 -11.56 -2.94
CA ASN A 296 5.38 -12.14 -4.22
C ASN A 296 6.35 -11.24 -5.01
N TYR A 297 7.06 -10.34 -4.33
CA TYR A 297 8.13 -9.53 -4.92
C TYR A 297 9.48 -10.10 -4.46
N LEU A 298 10.31 -10.47 -5.44
CA LEU A 298 11.59 -11.11 -5.18
C LEU A 298 12.51 -10.21 -4.35
N GLY A 299 13.34 -10.81 -3.49
CA GLY A 299 14.27 -10.09 -2.60
C GLY A 299 13.71 -9.76 -1.21
N PHE A 300 12.41 -9.93 -0.97
CA PHE A 300 11.79 -9.68 0.34
C PHE A 300 11.17 -10.96 0.92
N PRO A 301 11.94 -11.81 1.62
CA PRO A 301 11.49 -13.13 2.09
C PRO A 301 10.36 -13.05 3.13
N SER A 302 10.31 -11.99 3.94
CA SER A 302 9.24 -11.72 4.89
C SER A 302 8.08 -10.92 4.28
N GLY A 303 8.14 -10.62 2.98
CA GLY A 303 7.31 -9.62 2.33
C GLY A 303 7.75 -8.19 2.63
N ILE A 304 7.12 -7.23 1.96
CA ILE A 304 7.34 -5.80 2.13
C ILE A 304 6.02 -5.06 1.93
N SER A 305 5.71 -4.06 2.76
CA SER A 305 4.56 -3.19 2.50
C SER A 305 4.75 -2.44 1.17
N GLY A 306 3.69 -2.22 0.41
CA GLY A 306 3.79 -1.54 -0.88
C GLY A 306 4.31 -0.11 -0.79
N SER A 307 3.94 0.62 0.27
CA SER A 307 4.46 1.97 0.54
C SER A 307 5.97 1.98 0.76
N ARG A 308 6.51 1.03 1.55
CA ARG A 308 7.97 0.89 1.75
C ARG A 308 8.71 0.50 0.48
N LEU A 309 8.17 -0.43 -0.32
CA LEU A 309 8.76 -0.79 -1.60
C LEU A 309 8.89 0.45 -2.52
N ALA A 310 7.83 1.25 -2.58
CA ALA A 310 7.80 2.46 -3.39
C ALA A 310 8.75 3.55 -2.88
N GLU A 311 8.82 3.76 -1.57
CA GLU A 311 9.76 4.68 -0.92
C GLU A 311 11.22 4.33 -1.25
N LEU A 312 11.59 3.05 -1.15
CA LEU A 312 12.94 2.58 -1.47
C LEU A 312 13.27 2.82 -2.96
N ALA A 313 12.34 2.50 -3.85
CA ALA A 313 12.53 2.71 -5.29
C ALA A 313 12.59 4.21 -5.65
N TYR A 314 11.79 5.06 -5.01
CA TYR A 314 11.86 6.51 -5.15
C TYR A 314 13.23 7.05 -4.73
N ARG A 315 13.71 6.67 -3.53
CA ARG A 315 15.03 7.09 -3.04
C ARG A 315 16.14 6.66 -3.99
N GLN A 316 16.04 5.46 -4.54
CA GLN A 316 17.00 4.96 -5.52
C GLN A 316 16.98 5.80 -6.81
N ALA A 317 15.81 6.05 -7.39
CA ALA A 317 15.68 6.89 -8.58
C ALA A 317 16.19 8.31 -8.35
N TRP A 318 15.87 8.90 -7.19
CA TRP A 318 16.36 10.22 -6.78
C TRP A 318 17.87 10.25 -6.63
N THR A 319 18.47 9.22 -6.03
CA THR A 319 19.94 9.09 -5.88
C THR A 319 20.64 9.03 -7.24
N PHE A 320 20.03 8.39 -8.24
CA PHE A 320 20.54 8.39 -9.61
C PHE A 320 20.32 9.72 -10.38
N GLY A 321 19.53 10.65 -9.83
CA GLY A 321 19.31 11.97 -10.42
C GLY A 321 17.97 12.16 -11.13
N SER A 322 17.01 11.24 -10.95
CA SER A 322 15.63 11.50 -11.41
C SER A 322 15.05 12.72 -10.70
N GLY A 323 14.54 13.68 -11.47
CA GLY A 323 13.69 14.74 -10.94
C GLY A 323 12.28 14.23 -10.69
N PHE A 324 11.63 14.70 -9.63
CA PHE A 324 10.23 14.39 -9.32
C PHE A 324 9.40 15.66 -9.25
N HIS A 325 8.25 15.64 -9.92
CA HIS A 325 7.27 16.70 -9.97
C HIS A 325 6.00 16.19 -9.31
N PHE A 326 5.92 16.33 -7.99
CA PHE A 326 4.82 15.83 -7.18
C PHE A 326 3.60 16.76 -7.24
N MET A 327 2.44 16.17 -6.91
CA MET A 327 1.14 16.83 -6.78
C MET A 327 0.70 17.57 -8.06
N ARG A 328 1.12 17.07 -9.22
CA ARG A 328 0.77 17.62 -10.53
C ARG A 328 0.32 16.52 -11.48
N ALA A 329 -0.79 16.76 -12.15
CA ALA A 329 -1.33 15.84 -13.16
C ALA A 329 -0.82 16.22 -14.54
N ALA A 330 -0.55 15.22 -15.38
CA ALA A 330 -0.51 15.45 -16.82
C ALA A 330 -1.94 15.61 -17.34
N THR A 331 -2.21 16.68 -18.08
CA THR A 331 -3.56 17.06 -18.55
C THR A 331 -3.69 16.99 -20.06
N GLY A 332 -2.58 16.93 -20.79
CA GLY A 332 -2.55 16.81 -22.24
C GLY A 332 -1.19 16.32 -22.74
N LEU A 333 -1.21 15.69 -23.91
CA LEU A 333 -0.02 15.30 -24.66
C LEU A 333 -0.15 15.75 -26.11
N ARG A 334 0.90 16.39 -26.64
CA ARG A 334 1.01 16.74 -28.05
C ARG A 334 2.42 16.56 -28.55
N THR A 335 2.54 16.41 -29.87
CA THR A 335 3.83 16.28 -30.56
C THR A 335 4.15 17.58 -31.27
N GLU A 336 5.36 18.10 -31.04
CA GLU A 336 5.94 19.25 -31.74
C GLU A 336 7.32 18.85 -32.25
N ASP A 337 7.46 18.65 -33.56
CA ASP A 337 8.70 18.17 -34.19
C ASP A 337 9.20 16.87 -33.52
N GLU A 338 10.43 16.90 -33.01
CA GLU A 338 11.06 15.79 -32.26
C GLU A 338 10.61 15.72 -30.79
N TRP A 339 9.86 16.70 -30.30
CA TRP A 339 9.47 16.82 -28.89
C TRP A 339 8.08 16.26 -28.63
N ARG A 340 7.92 15.67 -27.45
CA ARG A 340 6.65 15.37 -26.80
C ARG A 340 6.46 16.41 -25.71
N VAL A 341 5.34 17.12 -25.78
CA VAL A 341 5.03 18.21 -24.84
C VAL A 341 3.84 17.83 -24.00
N LEU A 342 4.06 17.79 -22.69
CA LEU A 342 3.04 17.48 -21.70
C LEU A 342 2.53 18.78 -21.08
N ALA A 343 1.22 18.98 -21.11
CA ALA A 343 0.57 20.00 -20.31
C ALA A 343 0.37 19.47 -18.88
N LEU A 344 0.58 20.32 -17.89
CA LEU A 344 0.43 20.01 -16.47
C LEU A 344 -0.76 20.74 -15.85
N SER A 345 -1.25 20.24 -14.72
CA SER A 345 -2.40 20.80 -13.99
C SER A 345 -2.18 22.19 -13.41
N ASP A 346 -0.93 22.64 -13.29
CA ASP A 346 -0.56 23.99 -12.84
C ASP A 346 -0.46 25.00 -14.00
N GLY A 347 -0.81 24.58 -15.23
CA GLY A 347 -0.69 25.39 -16.43
C GLY A 347 0.71 25.39 -17.05
N GLY A 348 1.68 24.69 -16.43
CA GLY A 348 3.02 24.51 -16.97
C GLY A 348 3.06 23.52 -18.13
N GLU A 349 4.14 23.57 -18.91
CA GLU A 349 4.44 22.58 -19.95
C GLU A 349 5.83 21.98 -19.73
N VAL A 350 5.96 20.68 -19.99
CA VAL A 350 7.24 19.97 -19.96
C VAL A 350 7.52 19.40 -21.35
N ARG A 351 8.73 19.66 -21.86
CA ARG A 351 9.20 19.13 -23.14
C ARG A 351 10.19 17.98 -22.95
N SER A 352 9.96 16.89 -23.66
CA SER A 352 10.79 15.69 -23.61
C SER A 352 10.98 15.06 -24.99
N ARG A 353 12.11 14.39 -25.23
CA ARG A 353 12.29 13.60 -26.47
C ARG A 353 11.42 12.35 -26.49
N SER A 354 11.04 11.86 -25.30
CA SER A 354 10.20 10.68 -25.15
C SER A 354 9.34 10.70 -23.88
N VAL A 355 8.30 9.88 -23.85
CA VAL A 355 7.37 9.78 -22.71
C VAL A 355 7.12 8.32 -22.35
N VAL A 356 7.13 8.00 -21.05
CA VAL A 356 6.62 6.72 -20.52
C VAL A 356 5.33 6.99 -19.75
N VAL A 357 4.21 6.50 -20.25
CA VAL A 357 2.93 6.53 -19.56
C VAL A 357 2.87 5.33 -18.62
N ALA A 358 2.90 5.59 -17.31
CA ALA A 358 2.89 4.60 -16.24
C ALA A 358 1.81 4.92 -15.20
N THR A 359 0.68 5.48 -15.63
CA THR A 359 -0.42 5.94 -14.76
C THR A 359 -1.24 4.80 -14.13
N GLY A 360 -0.94 3.55 -14.50
CA GLY A 360 -1.59 2.36 -13.97
C GLY A 360 -3.09 2.31 -14.24
N ALA A 361 -3.81 1.61 -13.35
CA ALA A 361 -5.27 1.53 -13.35
C ALA A 361 -5.79 1.60 -11.91
N SER A 362 -7.00 2.10 -11.71
CA SER A 362 -7.69 2.07 -10.42
C SER A 362 -8.67 0.91 -10.37
N TYR A 363 -8.70 0.13 -9.29
CA TYR A 363 -9.78 -0.83 -9.10
C TYR A 363 -11.11 -0.10 -8.95
N ARG A 364 -12.17 -0.63 -9.58
CA ARG A 364 -13.53 -0.25 -9.24
C ARG A 364 -13.80 -0.67 -7.80
N ARG A 365 -14.19 0.29 -6.97
CA ARG A 365 -14.50 0.09 -5.54
C ARG A 365 -15.97 -0.28 -5.36
N LEU A 366 -16.28 -0.98 -4.27
CA LEU A 366 -17.67 -1.27 -3.89
C LEU A 366 -18.38 0.00 -3.39
N GLY A 367 -17.62 0.95 -2.81
CA GLY A 367 -18.19 2.17 -2.26
C GLY A 367 -18.88 1.94 -0.91
N VAL A 368 -18.43 0.92 -0.16
CA VAL A 368 -18.96 0.52 1.15
C VAL A 368 -17.87 0.81 2.20
N PRO A 369 -17.90 1.97 2.89
CA PRO A 369 -16.78 2.45 3.70
C PRO A 369 -16.25 1.44 4.73
N GLU A 370 -17.14 0.72 5.40
CA GLU A 370 -16.79 -0.30 6.39
C GLU A 370 -15.97 -1.46 5.79
N LEU A 371 -16.25 -1.85 4.54
CA LEU A 371 -15.48 -2.87 3.83
C LEU A 371 -14.19 -2.30 3.25
N GLU A 372 -14.20 -1.04 2.81
CA GLU A 372 -12.99 -0.40 2.30
C GLU A 372 -11.90 -0.33 3.37
N ALA A 373 -12.28 -0.09 4.63
CA ALA A 373 -11.39 -0.11 5.79
C ALA A 373 -10.72 -1.49 6.03
N LEU A 374 -11.33 -2.58 5.58
CA LEU A 374 -10.85 -3.96 5.73
C LEU A 374 -10.09 -4.46 4.49
N THR A 375 -9.69 -3.57 3.58
CA THR A 375 -8.87 -3.92 2.41
C THR A 375 -7.55 -4.58 2.86
N GLY A 376 -7.23 -5.75 2.31
CA GLY A 376 -6.06 -6.56 2.69
C GLY A 376 -6.27 -7.39 3.96
N ARG A 377 -7.42 -7.25 4.63
CA ARG A 377 -7.78 -7.88 5.91
C ARG A 377 -9.12 -8.59 5.80
N GLY A 378 -9.21 -9.50 4.83
CA GLY A 378 -10.44 -10.25 4.53
C GLY A 378 -11.27 -9.66 3.39
N VAL A 379 -10.98 -8.43 2.95
CA VAL A 379 -11.48 -7.86 1.69
C VAL A 379 -10.32 -7.66 0.73
N PHE A 380 -10.34 -8.31 -0.43
CA PHE A 380 -9.24 -8.29 -1.40
C PHE A 380 -9.70 -7.76 -2.75
N TYR A 381 -9.12 -6.65 -3.20
CA TYR A 381 -9.24 -6.19 -4.58
C TYR A 381 -8.13 -6.84 -5.41
N GLY A 382 -8.50 -7.82 -6.24
CA GLY A 382 -7.51 -8.71 -6.87
C GLY A 382 -6.89 -9.72 -5.90
N ALA A 383 -5.65 -10.14 -6.14
CA ALA A 383 -4.86 -11.02 -5.25
C ALA A 383 -5.37 -12.46 -5.00
N ALA A 384 -6.43 -12.92 -5.68
CA ALA A 384 -6.96 -14.30 -5.54
C ALA A 384 -5.87 -15.38 -5.57
N THR A 385 -4.92 -15.32 -6.52
CA THR A 385 -3.84 -16.32 -6.63
C THR A 385 -2.88 -16.33 -5.45
N THR A 386 -2.55 -15.16 -4.91
CA THR A 386 -1.55 -15.03 -3.84
C THR A 386 -2.11 -15.35 -2.47
N GLN A 387 -3.43 -15.16 -2.28
CA GLN A 387 -4.10 -15.43 -1.01
C GLN A 387 -4.72 -16.83 -0.95
N ALA A 388 -4.91 -17.50 -2.10
CA ALA A 388 -5.59 -18.79 -2.18
C ALA A 388 -5.08 -19.86 -1.19
N PRO A 389 -3.76 -20.06 -0.97
CA PRO A 389 -3.28 -21.06 0.00
C PRO A 389 -3.79 -20.88 1.43
N ALA A 390 -4.09 -19.64 1.84
CA ALA A 390 -4.61 -19.32 3.18
C ALA A 390 -6.13 -19.44 3.29
N MET A 391 -6.82 -19.77 2.20
CA MET A 391 -8.28 -19.93 2.20
C MET A 391 -8.74 -21.31 2.65
N ARG A 392 -7.82 -22.22 3.00
CA ARG A 392 -8.17 -23.56 3.52
C ARG A 392 -9.06 -23.47 4.76
N GLY A 393 -10.11 -24.30 4.82
CA GLY A 393 -11.06 -24.27 5.93
C GLY A 393 -12.05 -23.11 5.89
N ARG A 394 -12.09 -22.32 4.81
CA ARG A 394 -12.87 -21.07 4.76
C ARG A 394 -13.89 -21.05 3.63
N HIS A 395 -14.97 -20.30 3.87
CA HIS A 395 -15.91 -19.87 2.84
C HIS A 395 -15.44 -18.54 2.23
N VAL A 396 -15.27 -18.55 0.92
CA VAL A 396 -14.81 -17.41 0.12
C VAL A 396 -15.94 -16.88 -0.75
N TYR A 397 -16.16 -15.57 -0.75
CA TYR A 397 -17.06 -14.86 -1.63
C TYR A 397 -16.29 -14.13 -2.73
N VAL A 398 -16.75 -14.24 -3.96
CA VAL A 398 -16.14 -13.57 -5.12
C VAL A 398 -17.17 -12.63 -5.73
N ALA A 399 -17.00 -11.32 -5.59
CA ALA A 399 -17.87 -10.33 -6.21
C ALA A 399 -17.41 -10.03 -7.65
N GLY A 400 -18.20 -10.47 -8.64
CA GLY A 400 -17.93 -10.23 -10.05
C GLY A 400 -18.53 -11.29 -10.96
N GLY A 401 -18.92 -10.91 -12.19
CA GLY A 401 -19.60 -11.82 -13.14
C GLY A 401 -18.86 -12.03 -14.46
N ALA A 402 -17.61 -11.58 -14.58
CA ALA A 402 -16.81 -11.66 -15.81
C ALA A 402 -15.65 -12.65 -15.67
N ASN A 403 -14.85 -12.79 -16.74
CA ASN A 403 -13.75 -13.77 -16.80
C ASN A 403 -12.80 -13.74 -15.61
N SER A 404 -12.37 -12.56 -15.14
CA SER A 404 -11.47 -12.46 -13.99
C SER A 404 -12.06 -13.07 -12.73
N ALA A 405 -13.36 -12.86 -12.49
CA ALA A 405 -14.05 -13.40 -11.32
C ALA A 405 -14.20 -14.93 -11.40
N GLY A 406 -14.57 -15.47 -12.57
CA GLY A 406 -14.65 -16.93 -12.77
C GLY A 406 -13.28 -17.62 -12.66
N GLN A 407 -12.22 -17.03 -13.22
CA GLN A 407 -10.86 -17.56 -13.09
C GLN A 407 -10.37 -17.53 -11.64
N ALA A 408 -10.68 -16.47 -10.90
CA ALA A 408 -10.39 -16.38 -9.47
C ALA A 408 -11.14 -17.45 -8.69
N ALA A 409 -12.45 -17.64 -8.95
CA ALA A 409 -13.27 -18.64 -8.27
C ALA A 409 -12.71 -20.06 -8.46
N ILE A 410 -12.39 -20.45 -9.70
CA ILE A 410 -11.77 -21.76 -10.01
C ILE A 410 -10.42 -21.95 -9.32
N HIS A 411 -9.63 -20.88 -9.21
CA HIS A 411 -8.35 -20.97 -8.54
C HIS A 411 -8.52 -21.11 -7.01
N LEU A 412 -9.42 -20.33 -6.41
CA LEU A 412 -9.72 -20.34 -4.98
C LEU A 412 -10.35 -21.68 -4.53
N ALA A 413 -11.19 -22.29 -5.38
CA ALA A 413 -11.85 -23.57 -5.11
C ALA A 413 -10.88 -24.74 -4.89
N ARG A 414 -9.62 -24.61 -5.32
CA ARG A 414 -8.57 -25.62 -5.06
C ARG A 414 -8.08 -25.64 -3.61
N TYR A 415 -8.41 -24.60 -2.84
CA TYR A 415 -7.91 -24.38 -1.49
C TYR A 415 -9.04 -24.17 -0.48
N ALA A 416 -10.06 -23.38 -0.85
CA ALA A 416 -11.19 -23.07 0.01
C ALA A 416 -12.16 -24.25 0.19
N ASP A 417 -12.86 -24.28 1.31
CA ASP A 417 -13.91 -25.28 1.57
C ASP A 417 -15.16 -25.00 0.73
N ARG A 418 -15.42 -23.72 0.46
CA ARG A 418 -16.54 -23.26 -0.36
C ARG A 418 -16.20 -21.92 -1.02
N VAL A 419 -16.63 -21.75 -2.26
CA VAL A 419 -16.55 -20.49 -2.99
C VAL A 419 -17.94 -20.08 -3.45
N THR A 420 -18.36 -18.84 -3.22
CA THR A 420 -19.62 -18.31 -3.73
C THR A 420 -19.38 -17.10 -4.61
N LEU A 421 -19.70 -17.22 -5.90
CA LEU A 421 -19.63 -16.15 -6.88
C LEU A 421 -20.88 -15.28 -6.78
N LEU A 422 -20.72 -14.03 -6.37
CA LEU A 422 -21.77 -13.03 -6.23
C LEU A 422 -21.86 -12.17 -7.49
N VAL A 423 -23.02 -12.20 -8.13
CA VAL A 423 -23.22 -11.59 -9.44
C VAL A 423 -24.48 -10.74 -9.41
N ARG A 424 -24.38 -9.44 -9.70
CA ARG A 424 -25.55 -8.54 -9.77
C ARG A 424 -26.48 -8.83 -10.95
N ARG A 425 -25.96 -9.45 -12.01
CA ARG A 425 -26.73 -9.81 -13.21
C ARG A 425 -27.57 -11.06 -12.97
N PRO A 426 -28.60 -11.30 -13.79
CA PRO A 426 -29.38 -12.54 -13.76
C PRO A 426 -28.56 -13.81 -14.03
N THR A 427 -27.45 -13.68 -14.77
CA THR A 427 -26.59 -14.81 -15.19
C THR A 427 -25.13 -14.37 -15.37
N ILE A 428 -24.20 -15.32 -15.25
CA ILE A 428 -22.78 -15.14 -15.60
C ILE A 428 -22.51 -15.24 -17.10
N THR A 429 -23.41 -15.85 -17.87
CA THR A 429 -23.23 -16.09 -19.32
C THR A 429 -23.18 -14.82 -20.16
N GLU A 430 -23.69 -13.70 -19.65
CA GLU A 430 -23.66 -12.41 -20.36
C GLU A 430 -22.24 -11.85 -20.53
N THR A 431 -21.36 -12.10 -19.55
CA THR A 431 -20.04 -11.45 -19.48
C THR A 431 -18.88 -12.41 -19.27
N MET A 432 -19.16 -13.68 -18.99
CA MET A 432 -18.17 -14.73 -18.81
C MET A 432 -18.11 -15.63 -20.03
N SER A 433 -16.91 -16.00 -20.47
CA SER A 433 -16.69 -16.91 -21.59
C SER A 433 -17.26 -18.30 -21.32
N ASP A 434 -17.86 -18.92 -22.34
CA ASP A 434 -18.58 -20.21 -22.25
C ASP A 434 -17.79 -21.33 -21.57
N TYR A 435 -16.49 -21.45 -21.87
CA TYR A 435 -15.66 -22.50 -21.26
C TYR A 435 -15.56 -22.33 -19.74
N LEU A 436 -15.51 -21.09 -19.26
CA LEU A 436 -15.33 -20.76 -17.86
C LEU A 436 -16.65 -20.90 -17.11
N VAL A 437 -17.78 -20.55 -17.74
CA VAL A 437 -19.12 -20.87 -17.23
C VAL A 437 -19.26 -22.37 -16.98
N ARG A 438 -18.82 -23.21 -17.93
CA ARG A 438 -18.86 -24.68 -17.79
C ARG A 438 -17.95 -25.17 -16.66
N GLN A 439 -16.75 -24.60 -16.51
CA GLN A 439 -15.85 -24.94 -15.42
C GLN A 439 -16.45 -24.59 -14.05
N VAL A 440 -17.01 -23.37 -13.92
CA VAL A 440 -17.65 -22.90 -12.68
C VAL A 440 -18.83 -23.80 -12.31
N ALA A 441 -19.68 -24.16 -13.29
CA ALA A 441 -20.84 -25.00 -13.04
C ALA A 441 -20.49 -26.48 -12.71
N ALA A 442 -19.30 -26.94 -13.11
CA ALA A 442 -18.85 -28.31 -12.87
C ALA A 442 -18.10 -28.51 -11.54
N ASP A 443 -17.67 -27.42 -10.90
CA ASP A 443 -16.89 -27.48 -9.67
C ASP A 443 -17.83 -27.51 -8.44
N PRO A 444 -17.84 -28.60 -7.65
CA PRO A 444 -18.77 -28.76 -6.53
C PRO A 444 -18.46 -27.83 -5.34
N VAL A 445 -17.29 -27.19 -5.32
CA VAL A 445 -16.91 -26.21 -4.28
C VAL A 445 -17.51 -24.83 -4.60
N ILE A 446 -17.91 -24.59 -5.85
CA ILE A 446 -18.34 -23.27 -6.33
C ILE A 446 -19.87 -23.18 -6.45
N ASP A 447 -20.45 -22.25 -5.70
CA ASP A 447 -21.82 -21.80 -5.89
C ASP A 447 -21.88 -20.47 -6.64
N VAL A 448 -22.92 -20.28 -7.45
CA VAL A 448 -23.20 -18.99 -8.10
C VAL A 448 -24.48 -18.40 -7.53
N ARG A 449 -24.39 -17.23 -6.91
CA ARG A 449 -25.53 -16.41 -6.48
C ARG A 449 -25.69 -15.22 -7.41
N THR A 450 -26.69 -15.30 -8.27
CA THR A 450 -27.07 -14.22 -9.18
C THR A 450 -27.99 -13.25 -8.47
N ARG A 451 -28.19 -12.06 -9.05
CA ARG A 451 -29.01 -10.98 -8.45
C ARG A 451 -28.56 -10.59 -7.04
N THR A 452 -27.28 -10.73 -6.72
CA THR A 452 -26.77 -10.43 -5.37
C THR A 452 -25.72 -9.32 -5.41
N ALA A 453 -25.87 -8.35 -4.51
CA ALA A 453 -24.91 -7.27 -4.29
C ALA A 453 -24.32 -7.34 -2.87
N VAL A 454 -23.06 -6.95 -2.73
CA VAL A 454 -22.44 -6.72 -1.40
C VAL A 454 -22.75 -5.29 -0.99
N VAL A 455 -23.37 -5.11 0.19
CA VAL A 455 -23.85 -3.80 0.68
C VAL A 455 -23.34 -3.43 2.07
N GLY A 456 -22.47 -4.24 2.67
CA GLY A 456 -21.94 -4.01 4.02
C GLY A 456 -21.09 -5.16 4.54
N GLY A 457 -20.57 -4.99 5.75
CA GLY A 457 -19.94 -6.05 6.53
C GLY A 457 -19.49 -5.55 7.90
N THR A 458 -19.01 -6.45 8.74
CA THR A 458 -18.44 -6.13 10.07
C THR A 458 -17.06 -6.74 10.22
N GLY A 459 -16.23 -6.12 11.07
CA GLY A 459 -14.89 -6.57 11.40
C GLY A 459 -14.01 -5.42 11.86
N THR A 460 -13.09 -5.69 12.77
CA THR A 460 -12.13 -4.69 13.30
C THR A 460 -10.73 -4.93 12.74
N GLU A 461 -10.14 -6.08 13.05
CA GLU A 461 -8.83 -6.49 12.53
C GLU A 461 -8.92 -7.27 11.22
N PHE A 462 -9.99 -8.04 11.05
CA PHE A 462 -10.25 -8.86 9.87
C PHE A 462 -11.76 -8.91 9.61
N LEU A 463 -12.16 -9.15 8.37
CA LEU A 463 -13.57 -9.31 7.99
C LEU A 463 -14.22 -10.50 8.72
N GLU A 464 -15.29 -10.22 9.46
CA GLU A 464 -16.07 -11.22 10.19
C GLU A 464 -17.34 -11.58 9.41
N THR A 465 -18.10 -10.57 8.99
CA THR A 465 -19.36 -10.77 8.26
C THR A 465 -19.48 -9.89 7.02
N LEU A 466 -20.26 -10.36 6.05
CA LEU A 466 -20.68 -9.66 4.84
C LEU A 466 -22.19 -9.52 4.85
N ARG A 467 -22.68 -8.35 4.46
CA ARG A 467 -24.10 -8.09 4.23
C ARG A 467 -24.38 -8.16 2.73
N LEU A 468 -25.17 -9.14 2.33
CA LEU A 468 -25.58 -9.37 0.94
C LEU A 468 -27.01 -8.87 0.76
N ARG A 469 -27.31 -8.28 -0.40
CA ARG A 469 -28.65 -7.82 -0.77
C ARG A 469 -29.08 -8.45 -2.08
N ASP A 470 -30.29 -9.01 -2.10
CA ASP A 470 -30.96 -9.38 -3.35
C ASP A 470 -31.38 -8.11 -4.10
N VAL A 471 -30.98 -7.97 -5.35
CA VAL A 471 -31.21 -6.74 -6.13
C VAL A 471 -32.66 -6.58 -6.60
N ASP A 472 -33.44 -7.65 -6.64
CA ASP A 472 -34.84 -7.64 -7.08
C ASP A 472 -35.77 -7.40 -5.88
N THR A 473 -35.54 -8.07 -4.74
CA THR A 473 -36.41 -7.97 -3.56
C THR A 473 -35.96 -6.92 -2.55
N GLY A 474 -34.67 -6.58 -2.53
CA GLY A 474 -34.06 -5.71 -1.53
C GLY A 474 -33.82 -6.38 -0.18
N GLU A 475 -34.12 -7.67 -0.02
CA GLU A 475 -33.86 -8.42 1.21
C GLU A 475 -32.36 -8.52 1.48
N GLU A 476 -31.98 -8.40 2.75
CA GLU A 476 -30.59 -8.46 3.19
C GLU A 476 -30.34 -9.66 4.10
N GLU A 477 -29.21 -10.32 3.89
CA GLU A 477 -28.72 -11.40 4.74
C GLU A 477 -27.29 -11.10 5.19
N SER A 478 -26.91 -11.60 6.36
CA SER A 478 -25.53 -11.53 6.86
C SER A 478 -24.89 -12.92 6.81
N VAL A 479 -23.67 -12.99 6.28
CA VAL A 479 -22.92 -14.23 6.09
C VAL A 479 -21.47 -14.07 6.53
N GLU A 480 -20.82 -15.15 6.97
CA GLU A 480 -19.42 -15.15 7.38
C GLU A 480 -18.51 -15.59 6.22
N GLY A 481 -17.37 -14.91 6.02
CA GLY A 481 -16.40 -15.34 5.02
C GLY A 481 -15.43 -14.26 4.56
N VAL A 482 -14.59 -14.63 3.58
CA VAL A 482 -13.58 -13.73 2.98
C VAL A 482 -14.08 -13.21 1.64
N LEU A 483 -13.92 -11.93 1.35
CA LEU A 483 -14.40 -11.30 0.12
C LEU A 483 -13.26 -10.99 -0.86
N PHE A 484 -13.39 -11.47 -2.10
CA PHE A 484 -12.59 -11.06 -3.24
C PHE A 484 -13.43 -10.23 -4.21
N VAL A 485 -13.01 -9.00 -4.48
CA VAL A 485 -13.69 -8.06 -5.35
C VAL A 485 -13.02 -8.02 -6.71
N LEU A 486 -13.71 -8.52 -7.73
CA LEU A 486 -13.27 -8.60 -9.13
C LEU A 486 -14.28 -7.94 -10.08
N ILE A 487 -14.62 -6.68 -9.79
CA ILE A 487 -15.59 -5.88 -10.57
C ILE A 487 -14.97 -4.98 -11.64
N GLY A 488 -13.66 -5.10 -11.87
CA GLY A 488 -12.92 -4.42 -12.94
C GLY A 488 -11.93 -3.37 -12.44
N SER A 489 -11.17 -2.82 -13.38
CA SER A 489 -10.20 -1.75 -13.18
C SER A 489 -10.31 -0.74 -14.31
N GLU A 490 -10.05 0.54 -14.02
CA GLU A 490 -10.14 1.64 -14.97
C GLU A 490 -8.76 2.29 -15.15
N PRO A 491 -8.15 2.20 -16.34
CA PRO A 491 -6.94 2.95 -16.69
C PRO A 491 -7.21 4.45 -16.67
N ARG A 492 -6.26 5.25 -16.18
CA ARG A 492 -6.35 6.72 -16.15
C ARG A 492 -5.66 7.31 -17.38
N THR A 493 -6.35 7.27 -18.52
CA THR A 493 -5.79 7.60 -19.85
C THR A 493 -6.54 8.73 -20.57
N GLU A 494 -7.56 9.30 -19.94
CA GLU A 494 -8.43 10.31 -20.54
C GLU A 494 -7.67 11.56 -20.99
N TRP A 495 -6.66 11.95 -20.21
CA TRP A 495 -5.79 13.11 -20.46
C TRP A 495 -4.99 13.00 -21.77
N LEU A 496 -4.83 11.80 -22.34
CA LEU A 496 -4.14 11.62 -23.62
C LEU A 496 -5.00 12.05 -24.82
N GLY A 497 -6.31 12.25 -24.67
CA GLY A 497 -7.17 12.65 -25.79
C GLY A 497 -7.02 11.72 -27.01
N GLY A 498 -7.28 12.21 -28.22
CA GLY A 498 -7.24 11.40 -29.44
C GLY A 498 -5.83 10.98 -29.91
N CYS A 499 -4.74 11.30 -29.20
CA CYS A 499 -3.39 11.09 -29.72
C CYS A 499 -2.89 9.65 -29.53
N VAL A 500 -3.40 8.91 -28.55
CA VAL A 500 -3.00 7.52 -28.29
C VAL A 500 -4.18 6.56 -28.40
N ALA A 501 -3.96 5.46 -29.11
CA ALA A 501 -4.94 4.40 -29.34
C ALA A 501 -5.29 3.68 -28.03
N ARG A 502 -6.60 3.48 -27.84
CA ARG A 502 -7.18 2.90 -26.63
C ARG A 502 -8.13 1.78 -27.00
N ASP A 503 -8.14 0.72 -26.19
CA ASP A 503 -9.19 -0.28 -26.29
C ASP A 503 -10.52 0.24 -25.72
N ARG A 504 -11.60 -0.54 -25.89
CA ARG A 504 -12.94 -0.20 -25.38
C ARG A 504 -13.03 -0.01 -23.86
N TRP A 505 -11.99 -0.39 -23.11
CA TRP A 505 -11.90 -0.25 -21.66
C TRP A 505 -10.99 0.91 -21.24
N GLY A 506 -10.47 1.68 -22.20
CA GLY A 506 -9.56 2.80 -21.95
C GLY A 506 -8.10 2.41 -21.79
N SER A 507 -7.73 1.13 -21.99
CA SER A 507 -6.33 0.70 -21.88
C SER A 507 -5.53 1.07 -23.12
N LEU A 508 -4.28 1.48 -22.97
CA LEU A 508 -3.44 1.86 -24.11
C LEU A 508 -3.05 0.62 -24.94
N VAL A 509 -3.22 0.72 -26.25
CA VAL A 509 -2.76 -0.33 -27.19
C VAL A 509 -1.26 -0.10 -27.45
N THR A 510 -0.47 -1.18 -27.41
CA THR A 510 0.99 -1.11 -27.55
C THR A 510 1.54 -2.19 -28.47
N GLY A 511 2.70 -1.93 -29.07
CA GLY A 511 3.47 -2.92 -29.81
C GLY A 511 2.69 -3.55 -30.97
N PRO A 512 2.87 -4.86 -31.23
CA PRO A 512 2.26 -5.52 -32.39
C PRO A 512 0.73 -5.41 -32.48
N ASP A 513 0.04 -5.21 -31.34
CA ASP A 513 -1.42 -5.02 -31.31
C ASP A 513 -1.85 -3.75 -32.06
N LEU A 514 -0.94 -2.80 -32.31
CA LEU A 514 -1.21 -1.58 -33.09
C LEU A 514 -1.36 -1.84 -34.59
N LEU A 515 -0.98 -3.01 -35.08
CA LEU A 515 -1.10 -3.39 -36.50
C LEU A 515 -2.50 -3.92 -36.86
N GLY A 516 -3.44 -3.90 -35.91
CA GLY A 516 -4.84 -4.24 -36.15
C GLY A 516 -5.55 -3.21 -37.02
N ALA A 517 -6.48 -3.67 -37.87
CA ALA A 517 -7.23 -2.80 -38.78
C ALA A 517 -8.22 -1.86 -38.07
N ASP A 518 -8.57 -2.16 -36.81
CA ASP A 518 -9.51 -1.44 -35.96
C ASP A 518 -8.85 -0.48 -34.97
N VAL A 519 -7.53 -0.28 -35.07
CA VAL A 519 -6.77 0.59 -34.18
C VAL A 519 -6.86 2.05 -34.63
N ASP A 520 -7.34 2.92 -33.74
CA ASP A 520 -7.44 4.36 -33.97
C ASP A 520 -6.86 5.13 -32.77
N PRO A 521 -5.86 6.03 -32.96
CA PRO A 521 -5.15 6.29 -34.22
C PRO A 521 -4.25 5.13 -34.68
N PRO A 522 -4.04 4.96 -36.00
CA PRO A 522 -3.21 3.89 -36.54
C PRO A 522 -1.72 4.16 -36.32
N TRP A 523 -0.92 3.11 -36.41
CA TRP A 523 0.54 3.23 -36.45
C TRP A 523 1.02 3.86 -37.77
N LEU A 524 1.90 4.87 -37.70
CA LEU A 524 2.25 5.73 -38.84
C LEU A 524 3.66 5.54 -39.41
N LEU A 525 4.53 4.77 -38.76
CA LEU A 525 5.92 4.57 -39.23
C LEU A 525 6.06 3.28 -40.04
N ASP A 526 6.99 3.28 -41.00
CA ASP A 526 7.29 2.10 -41.83
C ASP A 526 7.88 0.94 -41.02
N ARG A 527 8.60 1.24 -39.93
CA ARG A 527 9.08 0.21 -39.00
C ARG A 527 7.95 -0.34 -38.14
N ALA A 528 8.09 -1.58 -37.68
CA ALA A 528 7.18 -2.12 -36.68
C ALA A 528 7.25 -1.29 -35.36
N PRO A 529 6.12 -1.17 -34.63
CA PRO A 529 6.12 -0.57 -33.30
C PRO A 529 6.92 -1.43 -32.32
N LEU A 530 7.66 -0.79 -31.40
CA LEU A 530 8.36 -1.50 -30.33
C LEU A 530 7.34 -2.06 -29.32
N MET A 531 7.71 -3.11 -28.56
CA MET A 531 6.74 -3.86 -27.73
C MET A 531 5.86 -3.01 -26.78
N LEU A 532 6.44 -1.96 -26.19
CA LEU A 532 5.74 -1.06 -25.26
C LEU A 532 5.38 0.29 -25.89
N GLU A 533 5.68 0.49 -27.16
CA GLU A 533 5.40 1.74 -27.86
C GLU A 533 3.91 1.84 -28.20
N THR A 534 3.35 3.03 -28.06
CA THR A 534 1.95 3.33 -28.35
C THR A 534 1.77 3.74 -29.82
N SER A 535 0.54 4.05 -30.23
CA SER A 535 0.28 4.60 -31.58
C SER A 535 0.99 5.94 -31.86
N THR A 536 1.48 6.63 -30.82
CA THR A 536 2.36 7.80 -30.96
C THR A 536 3.83 7.37 -30.81
N PRO A 537 4.66 7.48 -31.85
CA PRO A 537 6.09 7.16 -31.74
C PRO A 537 6.78 7.92 -30.62
N GLY A 538 7.72 7.29 -29.92
CA GLY A 538 8.41 7.91 -28.77
C GLY A 538 7.56 8.07 -27.50
N VAL A 539 6.32 7.58 -27.51
CA VAL A 539 5.47 7.45 -26.33
C VAL A 539 5.27 5.97 -26.05
N LEU A 540 5.77 5.50 -24.91
CA LEU A 540 5.66 4.12 -24.45
C LEU A 540 4.66 4.04 -23.29
N ALA A 541 4.05 2.87 -23.08
CA ALA A 541 3.18 2.61 -21.95
C ALA A 541 3.63 1.36 -21.19
N ALA A 542 3.69 1.46 -19.86
CA ALA A 542 4.19 0.40 -18.99
C ALA A 542 3.28 0.18 -17.77
N GLY A 543 3.12 -1.09 -17.38
CA GLY A 543 2.29 -1.49 -16.25
C GLY A 543 0.79 -1.50 -16.59
N ASP A 544 -0.04 -1.35 -15.56
CA ASP A 544 -1.47 -1.66 -15.64
C ASP A 544 -2.29 -0.75 -16.58
N VAL A 545 -1.69 0.33 -17.08
CA VAL A 545 -2.32 1.28 -18.02
C VAL A 545 -2.50 0.70 -19.43
N ARG A 546 -1.64 -0.25 -19.83
CA ARG A 546 -1.68 -0.84 -21.18
C ARG A 546 -2.56 -2.10 -21.23
N ARG A 547 -3.11 -2.34 -22.41
CA ARG A 547 -3.86 -3.57 -22.76
C ARG A 547 -2.94 -4.79 -22.59
N GLY A 548 -3.49 -5.87 -22.04
CA GLY A 548 -2.76 -7.13 -21.87
C GLY A 548 -1.66 -7.09 -20.81
N SER A 549 -1.70 -6.15 -19.86
CA SER A 549 -0.75 -6.11 -18.74
C SER A 549 -0.98 -7.30 -17.80
N VAL A 550 0.11 -7.78 -17.18
CA VAL A 550 0.06 -8.92 -16.24
C VAL A 550 -0.56 -8.51 -14.90
N LYS A 551 -0.67 -7.20 -14.63
CA LYS A 551 -1.25 -6.62 -13.40
C LYS A 551 -0.57 -7.14 -12.12
N ARG A 552 0.76 -7.12 -12.14
CA ARG A 552 1.63 -7.55 -11.03
C ARG A 552 2.76 -6.55 -10.82
N VAL A 553 3.10 -6.29 -9.56
CA VAL A 553 4.15 -5.34 -9.17
C VAL A 553 5.50 -5.66 -9.84
N ALA A 554 5.96 -6.91 -9.79
CA ALA A 554 7.21 -7.32 -10.42
C ALA A 554 7.20 -7.15 -11.95
N SER A 555 6.09 -7.50 -12.61
CA SER A 555 5.93 -7.29 -14.05
C SER A 555 5.92 -5.81 -14.41
N ALA A 556 5.23 -4.98 -13.62
CA ALA A 556 5.17 -3.55 -13.83
C ALA A 556 6.57 -2.91 -13.71
N VAL A 557 7.35 -3.27 -12.68
CA VAL A 557 8.75 -2.81 -12.53
C VAL A 557 9.59 -3.25 -13.73
N GLY A 558 9.46 -4.52 -14.14
CA GLY A 558 10.18 -5.04 -15.31
C GLY A 558 9.80 -4.36 -16.62
N GLU A 559 8.52 -4.02 -16.82
CA GLU A 559 8.06 -3.24 -17.98
C GLU A 559 8.60 -1.81 -17.95
N GLY A 560 8.70 -1.20 -16.77
CA GLY A 560 9.34 0.11 -16.61
C GLY A 560 10.80 0.09 -17.08
N ALA A 561 11.58 -0.90 -16.62
CA ALA A 561 12.96 -1.10 -17.07
C ALA A 561 13.05 -1.39 -18.58
N LEU A 562 12.18 -2.25 -19.10
CA LEU A 562 12.10 -2.56 -20.52
C LEU A 562 11.76 -1.31 -21.36
N ALA A 563 10.89 -0.43 -20.86
CA ALA A 563 10.55 0.80 -21.56
C ALA A 563 11.80 1.67 -21.78
N VAL A 564 12.68 1.78 -20.79
CA VAL A 564 13.96 2.52 -20.92
C VAL A 564 14.87 1.91 -21.98
N HIS A 565 15.00 0.59 -21.99
CA HIS A 565 15.77 -0.09 -23.03
C HIS A 565 15.23 0.21 -24.45
N LEU A 566 13.90 0.17 -24.62
CA LEU A 566 13.25 0.49 -25.89
C LEU A 566 13.36 1.99 -26.24
N LEU A 567 13.40 2.87 -25.25
CA LEU A 567 13.67 4.30 -25.46
C LEU A 567 15.06 4.54 -26.02
N HIS A 568 16.09 3.82 -25.56
CA HIS A 568 17.43 3.92 -26.16
C HIS A 568 17.42 3.53 -27.64
N GLN A 569 16.68 2.49 -28.02
CA GLN A 569 16.51 2.13 -29.44
C GLN A 569 15.81 3.25 -30.22
N TYR A 570 14.74 3.82 -29.67
CA TYR A 570 14.01 4.93 -30.29
C TYR A 570 14.89 6.19 -30.46
N LEU A 571 15.69 6.53 -29.45
CA LEU A 571 16.53 7.73 -29.45
C LEU A 571 17.78 7.60 -30.34
N ALA A 572 18.20 6.37 -30.64
CA ALA A 572 19.36 6.11 -31.51
C ALA A 572 19.06 6.27 -33.02
N GLY A 573 17.77 6.21 -33.42
CA GLY A 573 17.32 6.33 -34.81
C GLY A 573 16.97 4.99 -35.44
#